data_AF-A0A8S8ZRT3-F1
#
_entry.id   AF-A0A8S8ZRT3-F1
#
_cell.length_a   1.000
_cell.length_b   1.000
_cell.length_c   1.000
_cell.angle_alpha   90.00
_cell.angle_beta   90.00
_cell.angle_gamma   90.00
#
_symmetry.space_group_name_H-M   'P 1'
#
loop_
_entity.id
_entity.type
_entity.pdbx_description
1 polymer ?
#
loop_
_entity_poly.entity_id
_entity_poly.type
_entity_poly.pdbx_seq_one_letter_code
_entity_poly.pdbx_strand_id
1 'polypeptide(L)'
;MTDWAQALVLDQQQIIQDHPIGTGLDAFRASFESVCKEKGISCPTPDALRQLDKKGLRGLAFSLLDTLQTLPITRLLRSNTGRASLRIDLFRRLSAFDPDDVDNFDSDQFEPLFNAVLTNKPDDEIWRQVYCAVTEATPPP
;
A
#
# COMPACT_ATOMS: atom_id res chain seq x y z
N MET A 1 0.94 -28.62 -14.67
CA MET A 1 0.75 -28.25 -13.25
C MET A 1 0.57 -26.73 -13.06
N THR A 2 0.23 -25.99 -14.13
CA THR A 2 0.31 -24.51 -14.22
C THR A 2 -1.04 -23.81 -14.39
N ASP A 3 -2.11 -24.57 -14.66
CA ASP A 3 -3.39 -24.06 -15.15
C ASP A 3 -4.22 -23.34 -14.06
N TRP A 4 -4.19 -23.85 -12.82
CA TRP A 4 -4.95 -23.28 -11.70
C TRP A 4 -4.32 -22.00 -11.13
N ALA A 5 -2.98 -21.88 -11.17
CA ALA A 5 -2.28 -20.67 -10.73
C ALA A 5 -2.56 -19.51 -11.72
N GLN A 6 -2.57 -19.83 -13.02
CA GLN A 6 -2.92 -18.87 -14.06
C GLN A 6 -4.40 -18.47 -13.99
N ALA A 7 -5.31 -19.41 -13.69
CA ALA A 7 -6.72 -19.10 -13.45
C ALA A 7 -6.94 -18.18 -12.23
N LEU A 8 -6.17 -18.34 -11.15
CA LEU A 8 -6.25 -17.44 -9.98
C LEU A 8 -5.75 -16.03 -10.29
N VAL A 9 -4.70 -15.89 -11.11
CA VAL A 9 -4.20 -14.58 -11.56
C VAL A 9 -5.24 -13.88 -12.45
N LEU A 10 -5.88 -14.62 -13.35
CA LEU A 10 -6.96 -14.10 -14.20
C LEU A 10 -8.20 -13.68 -13.37
N ASP A 11 -8.55 -14.45 -12.33
CA ASP A 11 -9.63 -14.11 -11.39
C ASP A 11 -9.34 -12.79 -10.66
N GLN A 12 -8.11 -12.59 -10.18
CA GLN A 12 -7.71 -11.34 -9.53
C GLN A 12 -7.73 -10.13 -10.47
N GLN A 13 -7.24 -10.31 -11.70
CA GLN A 13 -7.24 -9.22 -12.68
C GLN A 13 -8.66 -8.78 -13.05
N GLN A 14 -9.58 -9.74 -13.21
CA GLN A 14 -10.99 -9.43 -13.47
C GLN A 14 -11.61 -8.66 -12.30
N ILE A 15 -11.37 -9.08 -11.06
CA ILE A 15 -11.83 -8.36 -9.86
C ILE A 15 -11.31 -6.92 -9.84
N ILE A 16 -10.05 -6.67 -10.20
CA ILE A 16 -9.48 -5.31 -10.26
C ILE A 16 -10.16 -4.46 -11.34
N GLN A 17 -10.43 -5.04 -12.50
CA GLN A 17 -11.11 -4.34 -13.60
C GLN A 17 -12.58 -4.00 -13.27
N ASP A 18 -13.28 -4.91 -12.58
CA ASP A 18 -14.67 -4.72 -12.19
C ASP A 18 -14.84 -3.76 -11.01
N HIS A 19 -13.77 -3.54 -10.24
CA HIS A 19 -13.76 -2.71 -9.04
C HIS A 19 -12.60 -1.69 -9.06
N PRO A 20 -12.61 -0.71 -9.98
CA PRO A 20 -11.54 0.27 -10.06
C PRO A 20 -11.43 1.09 -8.77
N ILE A 21 -10.21 1.50 -8.42
CA ILE A 21 -9.91 2.31 -7.23
C ILE A 21 -10.62 3.66 -7.31
N GLY A 22 -10.64 4.28 -8.49
CA GLY A 22 -11.24 5.60 -8.71
C GLY A 22 -10.70 6.66 -7.75
N THR A 23 -11.59 7.32 -7.03
CA THR A 23 -11.27 8.37 -6.04
C THR A 23 -10.91 7.80 -4.65
N GLY A 24 -10.83 6.47 -4.50
CA GLY A 24 -10.63 5.80 -3.21
C GLY A 24 -9.33 6.15 -2.49
N LEU A 25 -8.36 6.77 -3.18
CA LEU A 25 -7.06 7.18 -2.62
C LEU A 25 -6.91 8.72 -2.52
N ASP A 26 -7.94 9.50 -2.84
CA ASP A 26 -7.84 10.97 -2.84
C ASP A 26 -7.60 11.54 -1.44
N ALA A 27 -8.19 10.94 -0.41
CA ALA A 27 -7.96 11.33 0.99
C ALA A 27 -6.49 11.14 1.39
N PHE A 28 -5.86 10.05 0.96
CA PHE A 28 -4.43 9.82 1.19
C PHE A 28 -3.57 10.85 0.45
N ARG A 29 -3.88 11.15 -0.83
CA ARG A 29 -3.13 12.16 -1.61
C ARG A 29 -3.21 13.55 -0.96
N ALA A 30 -4.40 13.93 -0.48
CA ALA A 30 -4.58 15.18 0.26
C ALA A 30 -3.80 15.19 1.59
N SER A 31 -3.74 14.06 2.30
CA SER A 31 -2.91 13.90 3.51
C SER A 31 -1.43 14.12 3.21
N PHE A 32 -0.92 13.52 2.13
CA PHE A 32 0.46 13.74 1.68
C PHE A 32 0.76 15.21 1.39
N GLU A 33 -0.11 15.89 0.64
CA GLU A 33 0.03 17.33 0.35
C GLU A 33 0.05 18.17 1.64
N SER A 34 -0.79 17.85 2.63
CA SER A 34 -0.80 18.53 3.92
C SER A 34 0.52 18.34 4.67
N VAL A 35 1.04 17.11 4.73
CA VAL A 35 2.32 16.80 5.37
C VAL A 35 3.46 17.56 4.70
N CYS A 36 3.49 17.61 3.36
CA CYS A 36 4.49 18.41 2.64
C CYS A 36 4.42 19.88 3.02
N LYS A 37 3.21 20.45 3.04
CA LYS A 37 2.98 21.88 3.32
C LYS A 37 3.45 22.24 4.73
N GLU A 38 3.17 21.41 5.73
CA GLU A 38 3.63 21.62 7.10
C GLU A 38 5.15 21.59 7.21
N LYS A 39 5.82 20.77 6.40
CA LYS A 39 7.27 20.63 6.35
C LYS A 39 7.96 21.63 5.39
N GLY A 40 7.20 22.47 4.70
CA GLY A 40 7.73 23.40 3.70
C GLY A 40 8.30 22.72 2.45
N ILE A 41 7.89 21.48 2.15
CA ILE A 41 8.33 20.70 1.00
C ILE A 41 7.45 21.02 -0.21
N SER A 42 8.07 21.19 -1.38
CA SER A 42 7.33 21.39 -2.64
C SER A 42 6.70 20.08 -3.11
N CYS A 43 5.36 20.06 -3.20
CA CYS A 43 4.55 18.91 -3.59
C CYS A 43 3.56 19.26 -4.71
N PRO A 44 2.98 18.26 -5.40
CA PRO A 44 3.20 16.82 -5.26
C PRO A 44 4.31 16.33 -6.19
N THR A 45 5.46 15.93 -5.62
CA THR A 45 6.53 15.25 -6.37
C THR A 45 6.96 13.98 -5.64
N PRO A 46 7.29 12.88 -6.33
CA PRO A 46 7.88 11.69 -5.72
C PRO A 46 9.13 11.99 -4.88
N ASP A 47 9.96 12.96 -5.31
CA ASP A 47 11.15 13.40 -4.58
C ASP A 47 10.84 14.06 -3.23
N ALA A 48 9.60 14.51 -3.00
CA ALA A 48 9.19 15.00 -1.70
C ALA A 48 9.15 13.90 -0.63
N LEU A 49 8.93 12.63 -1.00
CA LEU A 49 9.00 11.51 -0.07
C LEU A 49 10.40 11.40 0.56
N ARG A 50 11.45 11.64 -0.23
CA ARG A 50 12.86 11.57 0.22
C ARG A 50 13.23 12.66 1.22
N GLN A 51 12.42 13.71 1.31
CA GLN A 51 12.62 14.81 2.25
C GLN A 51 11.89 14.58 3.58
N LEU A 52 11.04 13.55 3.66
CA LEU A 52 10.35 13.20 4.90
C LEU A 52 11.26 12.37 5.80
N ASP A 53 11.22 12.68 7.10
CA ASP A 53 11.83 11.84 8.12
C ASP A 53 11.09 10.50 8.22
N LYS A 54 11.74 9.52 8.86
CA LYS A 54 11.21 8.16 9.04
C LYS A 54 9.83 8.15 9.73
N LYS A 55 9.61 9.08 10.67
CA LYS A 55 8.34 9.26 11.37
C LYS A 55 7.23 9.72 10.42
N GLY A 56 7.52 10.67 9.54
CA GLY A 56 6.60 11.16 8.52
C GLY A 56 6.24 10.08 7.51
N LEU A 57 7.23 9.35 6.99
CA LEU A 57 7.01 8.22 6.08
C LEU A 57 6.16 7.12 6.73
N ARG A 58 6.43 6.81 8.00
CA ARG A 58 5.63 5.84 8.76
C ARG A 58 4.19 6.29 8.94
N GLY A 59 3.97 7.57 9.25
CA GLY A 59 2.62 8.16 9.36
C GLY A 59 1.84 8.06 8.03
N LEU A 60 2.51 8.32 6.91
CA LEU A 60 1.93 8.15 5.59
C LEU A 60 1.63 6.67 5.28
N ALA A 61 2.52 5.75 5.65
CA ALA A 61 2.29 4.31 5.47
C ALA A 61 1.03 3.87 6.22
N PHE A 62 0.89 4.29 7.48
CA PHE A 62 -0.31 4.01 8.27
C PHE A 62 -1.57 4.58 7.60
N SER A 63 -1.56 5.85 7.22
CA SER A 63 -2.69 6.50 6.54
C SER A 63 -3.06 5.81 5.22
N LEU A 64 -2.06 5.39 4.45
CA LEU A 64 -2.27 4.69 3.19
C LEU A 64 -2.91 3.31 3.41
N LEU A 65 -2.36 2.51 4.32
CA LEU A 65 -2.88 1.18 4.60
C LEU A 65 -4.29 1.24 5.20
N ASP A 66 -4.57 2.21 6.08
CA ASP A 66 -5.91 2.45 6.64
C ASP A 66 -6.90 2.78 5.52
N THR A 67 -6.54 3.71 4.64
CA THR A 67 -7.34 4.07 3.46
C THR A 67 -7.60 2.85 2.57
N LEU A 68 -6.56 2.11 2.20
CA LEU A 68 -6.67 0.90 1.38
C LEU A 68 -7.58 -0.15 2.03
N GLN A 69 -7.47 -0.34 3.34
CA GLN A 69 -8.28 -1.30 4.08
C GLN A 69 -9.78 -0.99 3.99
N THR A 70 -10.17 0.29 3.88
CA THR A 70 -11.58 0.67 3.73
C THR A 70 -12.17 0.32 2.36
N LEU A 71 -11.33 0.10 1.34
CA LEU A 71 -11.81 -0.18 -0.02
C LEU A 71 -12.51 -1.55 -0.09
N PRO A 72 -13.75 -1.63 -0.62
CA PRO A 72 -14.52 -2.89 -0.65
C PRO A 72 -13.81 -4.04 -1.37
N ILE A 73 -13.07 -3.74 -2.44
CA ILE A 73 -12.32 -4.71 -3.26
C ILE A 73 -11.32 -5.52 -2.43
N THR A 74 -10.78 -4.97 -1.34
CA THR A 74 -9.81 -5.70 -0.48
C THR A 74 -10.39 -6.93 0.20
N ARG A 75 -11.73 -7.04 0.29
CA ARG A 75 -12.43 -8.24 0.78
C ARG A 75 -12.55 -9.33 -0.28
N LEU A 76 -12.48 -8.95 -1.55
CA LEU A 76 -12.57 -9.84 -2.71
C LEU A 76 -11.20 -10.34 -3.14
N LEU A 77 -10.20 -9.47 -3.07
CA LEU A 77 -8.81 -9.81 -3.36
C LEU A 77 -8.29 -10.83 -2.36
N ARG A 78 -7.66 -11.89 -2.88
CA ARG A 78 -7.09 -12.97 -2.07
C ARG A 78 -5.76 -12.52 -1.47
N SER A 79 -5.45 -13.06 -0.31
CA SER A 79 -4.12 -12.99 0.28
C SER A 79 -3.11 -13.75 -0.58
N ASN A 80 -1.87 -13.26 -0.64
CA ASN A 80 -0.74 -13.99 -1.23
C ASN A 80 -0.01 -14.90 -0.21
N THR A 81 -0.32 -14.78 1.09
CA THR A 81 0.29 -15.58 2.17
C THR A 81 -0.61 -16.70 2.67
N GLY A 82 -1.84 -16.83 2.18
CA GLY A 82 -2.73 -17.93 2.58
C GLY A 82 -4.16 -17.84 2.04
N ARG A 83 -5.11 -18.46 2.75
CA ARG A 83 -6.54 -18.52 2.37
C ARG A 83 -7.35 -17.28 2.75
N ALA A 84 -6.73 -16.26 3.35
CA ALA A 84 -7.40 -15.04 3.79
C ALA A 84 -7.62 -14.05 2.63
N SER A 85 -8.25 -12.91 2.91
CA SER A 85 -8.36 -11.79 1.97
C SER A 85 -7.23 -10.78 2.19
N LEU A 86 -6.95 -9.95 1.17
CA LEU A 86 -5.98 -8.87 1.23
C LEU A 86 -6.28 -7.89 2.38
N ARG A 87 -7.56 -7.68 2.72
CA ARG A 87 -7.96 -6.87 3.87
C ARG A 87 -7.35 -7.36 5.20
N ILE A 88 -7.22 -8.68 5.37
CA ILE A 88 -6.61 -9.26 6.58
C ILE A 88 -5.10 -9.02 6.59
N ASP A 89 -4.43 -9.09 5.44
CA ASP A 89 -3.00 -8.82 5.35
C ASP A 89 -2.70 -7.33 5.62
N LEU A 90 -3.53 -6.43 5.08
CA LEU A 90 -3.49 -5.00 5.40
C LEU A 90 -3.67 -4.75 6.90
N PHE A 91 -4.65 -5.41 7.54
CA PHE A 91 -4.89 -5.29 8.97
C PHE A 91 -3.69 -5.77 9.81
N ARG A 92 -3.10 -6.91 9.44
CA ARG A 92 -1.91 -7.45 10.12
C ARG A 92 -0.73 -6.50 9.97
N ARG A 93 -0.50 -5.99 8.76
CA ARG A 93 0.58 -5.03 8.49
C ARG A 93 0.40 -3.74 9.29
N LEU A 94 -0.82 -3.22 9.36
CA LEU A 94 -1.16 -2.07 10.22
C LEU A 94 -0.89 -2.34 11.70
N SER A 95 -1.28 -3.52 12.18
CA SER A 95 -1.11 -3.91 13.60
C SER A 95 0.35 -4.15 13.98
N ALA A 96 1.21 -4.46 13.01
CA ALA A 96 2.64 -4.66 13.22
C ALA A 96 3.42 -3.34 13.38
N PHE A 97 2.79 -2.17 13.13
CA PHE A 97 3.42 -0.89 13.43
C PHE A 97 3.51 -0.68 14.95
N ASP A 98 4.65 -1.03 15.54
CA ASP A 98 4.93 -0.80 16.95
C ASP A 98 5.00 0.72 17.25
N PRO A 99 4.05 1.32 17.99
CA PRO A 99 4.05 2.76 18.28
C PRO A 99 5.34 3.25 18.94
N ASP A 100 6.07 2.39 19.64
CA ASP A 100 7.28 2.72 20.39
C ASP A 100 8.57 2.50 19.58
N ASP A 101 8.51 1.76 18.46
CA ASP A 101 9.66 1.47 17.59
C ASP A 101 9.51 2.09 16.20
N VAL A 102 9.93 3.35 16.07
CA VAL A 102 9.99 4.05 14.77
C VAL A 102 11.15 3.56 13.92
N ASP A 103 12.18 2.99 14.53
CA ASP A 103 13.40 2.57 13.85
C ASP A 103 13.25 1.21 13.14
N ASN A 104 12.27 0.39 13.52
CA ASN A 104 11.93 -0.85 12.82
C ASN A 104 11.00 -0.66 11.61
N PHE A 105 10.65 0.58 11.25
CA PHE A 105 9.92 0.82 10.01
C PHE A 105 10.84 0.66 8.78
N ASP A 106 10.49 -0.28 7.88
CA ASP A 106 11.14 -0.43 6.58
C ASP A 106 10.49 0.54 5.57
N SER A 107 11.13 1.71 5.39
CA SER A 107 10.68 2.72 4.42
C SER A 107 10.83 2.26 2.98
N ASP A 108 11.84 1.44 2.70
CA ASP A 108 12.21 1.02 1.36
C ASP A 108 11.14 0.06 0.81
N GLN A 109 10.53 -0.73 1.68
CA GLN A 109 9.38 -1.57 1.33
C GLN A 109 8.14 -0.75 0.90
N PHE A 110 7.93 0.46 1.45
CA PHE A 110 6.76 1.28 1.15
C PHE A 110 7.00 2.30 0.04
N GLU A 111 8.25 2.65 -0.27
CA GLU A 111 8.58 3.63 -1.31
C GLU A 111 7.94 3.30 -2.68
N PRO A 112 8.00 2.05 -3.20
CA PRO A 112 7.34 1.69 -4.45
C PRO A 112 5.82 1.93 -4.43
N LEU A 113 5.17 1.62 -3.31
CA LEU A 113 3.73 1.80 -3.15
C LEU A 113 3.34 3.28 -3.08
N PHE A 114 4.08 4.10 -2.33
CA PHE A 114 3.86 5.54 -2.31
C PHE A 114 3.99 6.14 -3.71
N ASN A 115 5.07 5.80 -4.42
CA ASN A 115 5.31 6.29 -5.77
C ASN A 115 4.18 5.87 -6.72
N ALA A 116 3.68 4.64 -6.63
CA ALA A 116 2.58 4.17 -7.47
C ALA A 116 1.29 4.99 -7.24
N VAL A 117 0.94 5.27 -5.99
CA VAL A 117 -0.28 6.01 -5.63
C VAL A 117 -0.18 7.50 -5.98
N LEU A 118 0.96 8.13 -5.68
CA LEU A 118 1.18 9.56 -5.91
C LEU A 118 1.33 9.90 -7.40
N THR A 119 1.81 8.96 -8.22
CA THR A 119 1.92 9.14 -9.68
C THR A 119 0.72 8.62 -10.45
N ASN A 120 -0.37 8.26 -9.76
CA ASN A 120 -1.60 7.72 -10.36
C ASN A 120 -1.33 6.57 -11.32
N LYS A 121 -0.53 5.59 -10.89
CA LYS A 121 -0.32 4.37 -11.66
C LYS A 121 -1.65 3.63 -11.87
N PRO A 122 -1.73 2.79 -12.91
CA PRO A 122 -2.85 1.87 -13.09
C PRO A 122 -3.14 1.01 -11.85
N ASP A 123 -4.41 0.64 -11.65
CA ASP A 123 -4.85 -0.07 -10.44
C ASP A 123 -4.14 -1.41 -10.25
N ASP A 124 -3.85 -2.13 -11.33
CA ASP A 124 -3.09 -3.39 -11.28
C ASP A 124 -1.67 -3.19 -10.74
N GLU A 125 -1.01 -2.11 -11.14
CA GLU A 125 0.30 -1.72 -10.60
C GLU A 125 0.20 -1.33 -9.13
N ILE A 126 -0.80 -0.54 -8.74
CA ILE A 126 -1.01 -0.15 -7.34
C ILE A 126 -1.23 -1.40 -6.48
N TRP A 127 -2.15 -2.29 -6.88
CA TRP A 127 -2.43 -3.52 -6.13
C TRP A 127 -1.21 -4.44 -6.04
N ARG A 128 -0.40 -4.54 -7.10
CA ARG A 128 0.87 -5.27 -7.05
C ARG A 128 1.80 -4.71 -5.97
N GLN A 129 1.96 -3.39 -5.89
CA GLN A 129 2.78 -2.77 -4.85
C GLN A 129 2.17 -2.96 -3.45
N VAL A 130 0.84 -2.97 -3.33
CA VAL A 130 0.17 -3.31 -2.05
C VAL A 130 0.57 -4.71 -1.61
N TYR A 131 0.52 -5.70 -2.49
CA TYR A 131 0.97 -7.07 -2.18
C TYR A 131 2.44 -7.11 -1.72
N CYS A 132 3.33 -6.39 -2.40
CA CYS A 132 4.73 -6.29 -1.99
C CYS A 132 4.90 -5.65 -0.60
N ALA A 133 4.11 -4.62 -0.29
CA ALA A 133 4.19 -3.88 0.97
C ALA A 133 3.61 -4.61 2.18
N VAL A 134 2.62 -5.50 1.98
CA VAL A 134 2.00 -6.29 3.05
C VAL A 134 2.64 -7.66 3.27
N THR A 135 3.42 -8.14 2.31
CA THR A 135 4.17 -9.39 2.49
C THR A 135 5.27 -9.12 3.52
N GLU A 136 5.23 -9.84 4.64
CA GLU A 136 6.34 -9.79 5.60
C GLU A 136 7.65 -10.09 4.86
N ALA A 137 8.67 -9.26 5.07
CA ALA A 137 10.03 -9.66 4.72
C ALA A 137 10.28 -10.96 5.48
N THR A 138 10.33 -12.09 4.78
CA THR A 138 10.71 -13.37 5.38
C THR A 138 11.99 -13.13 6.18
N PRO A 139 12.04 -13.48 7.47
CA PRO A 139 13.31 -13.48 8.19
C PRO A 139 14.32 -14.28 7.37
N PRO A 140 15.57 -13.83 7.24
CA PRO A 140 16.58 -14.66 6.59
C PRO A 140 16.64 -16.01 7.32
N PRO A 141 16.77 -17.12 6.58
CA PRO A 141 16.81 -18.47 7.15
C PRO A 141 17.97 -18.67 8.14
#